data_AF-A0A9W6AG17-F1
#
_entry.id   AF-A0A9W6AG17-F1
#
_cell.length_a   1.000
_cell.length_b   1.000
_cell.length_c   1.000
_cell.angle_alpha   90.00
_cell.angle_beta   90.00
_cell.angle_gamma   90.00
#
_symmetry.space_group_name_H-M   'P 1'
#
loop_
_entity.id
_entity.type
_entity.pdbx_description
1 polymer ?
#
loop_
_entity_poly.entity_id
_entity_poly.type
_entity_poly.pdbx_seq_one_letter_code
_entity_poly.pdbx_strand_id
1 'polypeptide(L)'
;MSAYVLNTNNNNSLRPGGGRVGAPPPLSNRVGRHPPVEAPPELAQYWNSLYEGLPIGRNPTIPARDLGRLRPYMHTAVGREVLARSGARSVEFRHGRIHAYQIAMHRPSYINALLIQSRGSRPPAPCTRCRDGTEGVFPGCRHLPGAFGGACANCKWPDAGSGCSVRDSEWGAVQESQLPMPIIGRELPAPGASRTNPIILGWREGEGEEEEEEEEDEVVPVITIVDDDPIVIND
;
A
#
# COMPACT_ATOMS: atom_id res chain seq x y z
N MET A 1 14.07 -31.23 63.73
CA MET A 1 12.99 -30.45 64.36
C MET A 1 12.31 -29.62 63.28
N SER A 2 11.00 -29.87 63.13
CA SER A 2 9.91 -29.06 62.58
C SER A 2 10.00 -28.35 61.21
N ALA A 3 9.09 -28.79 60.34
CA ALA A 3 8.50 -28.06 59.22
C ALA A 3 7.59 -26.90 59.71
N TYR A 4 7.15 -26.04 58.77
CA TYR A 4 5.83 -25.38 58.58
C TYR A 4 6.06 -24.20 57.58
N VAL A 5 5.61 -24.22 56.31
CA VAL A 5 4.24 -24.11 55.74
C VAL A 5 3.60 -22.72 55.93
N LEU A 6 3.36 -22.07 54.78
CA LEU A 6 2.31 -21.10 54.39
C LEU A 6 2.06 -19.88 55.31
N ASN A 7 1.87 -18.69 54.72
CA ASN A 7 0.52 -18.28 54.32
C ASN A 7 0.49 -16.87 53.72
N THR A 8 -0.47 -16.77 52.80
CA THR A 8 -1.04 -15.65 52.08
C THR A 8 -1.58 -14.50 52.93
N ASN A 9 -2.01 -13.45 52.20
CA ASN A 9 -3.11 -12.52 52.51
C ASN A 9 -2.76 -11.31 53.41
N ASN A 10 -3.31 -10.10 53.21
CA ASN A 10 -4.21 -9.51 52.23
C ASN A 10 -4.35 -8.01 52.61
N ASN A 11 -5.10 -7.26 51.80
CA ASN A 11 -5.89 -6.07 52.11
C ASN A 11 -5.24 -4.69 52.03
N ASN A 12 -5.74 -3.93 51.05
CA ASN A 12 -6.37 -2.66 51.40
C ASN A 12 -7.81 -2.58 50.83
N SER A 13 -8.75 -2.90 51.71
CA SER A 13 -10.09 -2.37 51.96
C SER A 13 -10.88 -1.51 50.94
N LEU A 14 -12.09 -2.02 50.67
CA LEU A 14 -13.42 -1.38 50.82
C LEU A 14 -13.82 -0.17 49.94
N ARG A 15 -14.86 -0.35 49.10
CA ARG A 15 -16.25 0.06 49.43
C ARG A 15 -17.30 -0.39 48.36
N PRO A 16 -18.61 -0.41 48.71
CA PRO A 16 -19.63 -1.26 48.08
C PRO A 16 -20.71 -0.51 47.27
N GLY A 17 -21.41 -1.27 46.40
CA GLY A 17 -22.85 -1.12 46.12
C GLY A 17 -23.26 -0.33 44.86
N GLY A 18 -23.93 -1.00 43.91
CA GLY A 18 -24.70 -0.36 42.83
C GLY A 18 -25.09 -1.32 41.70
N GLY A 19 -26.39 -1.51 41.47
CA GLY A 19 -27.02 -2.58 40.68
C GLY A 19 -26.49 -2.86 39.26
N ARG A 20 -26.40 -4.15 38.92
CA ARG A 20 -26.27 -4.62 37.53
C ARG A 20 -27.66 -4.83 36.93
N VAL A 21 -28.08 -3.87 36.13
CA VAL A 21 -29.08 -4.12 35.07
C VAL A 21 -28.36 -4.92 33.99
N GLY A 22 -28.95 -6.04 33.56
CA GLY A 22 -28.36 -6.95 32.59
C GLY A 22 -27.96 -6.23 31.29
N ALA A 23 -26.67 -6.25 30.98
CA ALA A 23 -26.20 -5.87 29.65
C ALA A 23 -26.66 -6.94 28.65
N PRO A 24 -27.34 -6.58 27.55
CA PRO A 24 -27.62 -7.53 26.49
C PRO A 24 -26.30 -8.06 25.90
N PRO A 25 -26.26 -9.33 25.45
CA PRO A 25 -25.05 -9.89 24.86
C PRO A 25 -24.62 -9.05 23.65
N PRO A 26 -23.30 -8.88 23.42
CA PRO A 26 -22.82 -8.09 22.29
C PRO A 26 -23.31 -8.74 21.00
N LEU A 27 -24.07 -7.96 20.22
CA LEU A 27 -24.41 -8.30 18.85
C LEU A 27 -23.11 -8.57 18.08
N SER A 28 -23.03 -9.79 17.57
CA SER A 28 -21.96 -10.28 16.72
C SER A 28 -21.79 -9.33 15.52
N ASN A 29 -20.80 -8.45 15.60
CA ASN A 29 -20.33 -7.63 14.47
C ASN A 29 -19.67 -8.56 13.43
N ARG A 30 -20.47 -9.35 12.72
CA ARG A 30 -20.11 -9.92 11.43
C ARG A 30 -20.33 -8.85 10.36
N VAL A 31 -19.56 -7.76 10.45
CA VAL A 31 -19.34 -6.88 9.30
C VAL A 31 -18.51 -7.71 8.32
N GLY A 32 -19.03 -7.89 7.10
CA GLY A 32 -18.46 -8.74 6.07
C GLY A 32 -16.95 -8.52 5.94
N ARG A 33 -16.17 -9.52 6.33
CA ARG A 33 -14.78 -9.61 5.91
C ARG A 33 -14.84 -9.81 4.40
N HIS A 34 -14.51 -8.77 3.64
CA HIS A 34 -14.07 -8.98 2.26
C HIS A 34 -13.08 -10.14 2.27
N PRO A 35 -13.19 -11.08 1.32
CA PRO A 35 -12.20 -12.14 1.21
C PRO A 35 -10.81 -11.50 1.17
N PRO A 36 -9.82 -12.04 1.91
CA PRO A 36 -8.48 -11.51 1.86
C PRO A 36 -8.06 -11.46 0.39
N VAL A 37 -7.59 -10.29 -0.07
CA VAL A 37 -7.03 -10.15 -1.42
C VAL A 37 -5.96 -11.22 -1.57
N GLU A 38 -6.21 -12.22 -2.40
CA GLU A 38 -5.23 -13.26 -2.66
C GLU A 38 -4.12 -12.68 -3.54
N ALA A 39 -2.87 -12.98 -3.18
CA ALA A 39 -1.75 -12.56 -4.00
C ALA A 39 -1.72 -13.39 -5.29
N PRO A 40 -1.39 -12.79 -6.45
CA PRO A 40 -1.12 -13.54 -7.66
C PRO A 40 -0.12 -14.68 -7.39
N PRO A 41 -0.30 -15.88 -7.98
CA PRO A 41 0.53 -17.05 -7.67
C PRO A 41 2.03 -16.77 -7.84
N GLU A 42 2.42 -16.06 -8.90
CA GLU A 42 3.82 -15.68 -9.15
C GLU A 42 4.38 -14.78 -8.05
N LEU A 43 3.59 -13.82 -7.56
CA LEU A 43 4.00 -12.95 -6.46
C LEU A 43 4.13 -13.74 -5.16
N ALA A 44 3.18 -14.64 -4.88
CA ALA A 44 3.21 -15.49 -3.71
C ALA A 44 4.43 -16.43 -3.72
N GLN A 45 4.71 -17.09 -4.84
CA GLN A 45 5.88 -17.95 -5.04
C GLN A 45 7.17 -17.16 -4.87
N TYR A 46 7.29 -15.99 -5.51
CA TYR A 46 8.44 -15.13 -5.34
C TYR A 46 8.63 -14.74 -3.87
N TRP A 47 7.57 -14.33 -3.18
CA TRP A 47 7.67 -13.94 -1.78
C TRP A 47 8.07 -15.11 -0.88
N ASN A 48 7.55 -16.31 -1.14
CA ASN A 48 7.93 -17.53 -0.41
C ASN A 48 9.40 -17.87 -0.63
N SER A 49 9.91 -17.71 -1.86
CA SER A 49 11.34 -17.94 -2.17
C SER A 49 12.28 -17.03 -1.37
N LEU A 50 11.81 -15.86 -0.93
CA LEU A 50 12.59 -14.98 -0.05
C LEU A 50 12.78 -15.57 1.34
N TYR A 51 11.95 -16.54 1.77
CA TYR A 51 12.01 -17.23 3.05
C TYR A 51 12.74 -18.58 2.97
N GLU A 52 12.88 -19.15 1.77
CA GLU A 52 13.47 -20.47 1.57
C GLU A 52 14.95 -20.50 1.96
N GLY A 53 15.35 -21.50 2.75
CA GLY A 53 16.74 -21.69 3.18
C GLY A 53 17.28 -20.62 4.15
N LEU A 54 16.43 -19.75 4.69
CA LEU A 54 16.87 -18.75 5.68
C LEU A 54 17.27 -19.40 7.01
N PRO A 55 18.45 -19.08 7.55
CA PRO A 55 18.81 -19.50 8.89
C PRO A 55 17.84 -18.94 9.93
N ILE A 56 17.65 -19.68 11.02
CA ILE A 56 16.79 -19.27 12.14
C ILE A 56 17.24 -17.88 12.64
N GLY A 57 16.28 -16.97 12.81
CA GLY A 57 16.51 -15.62 13.31
C GLY A 57 17.05 -14.62 12.27
N ARG A 58 17.19 -15.02 11.00
CA ARG A 58 17.56 -14.09 9.92
C ARG A 58 16.34 -13.45 9.28
N ASN A 59 16.55 -12.22 8.82
CA ASN A 59 15.55 -11.44 8.11
C ASN A 59 15.62 -11.75 6.61
N PRO A 60 14.46 -11.93 5.95
CA PRO A 60 14.42 -12.01 4.49
C PRO A 60 14.92 -10.71 3.85
N THR A 61 15.42 -10.85 2.63
CA THR A 61 15.97 -9.72 1.87
C THR A 61 15.48 -9.78 0.43
N ILE A 62 14.84 -8.69 -0.03
CA ILE A 62 14.52 -8.49 -1.45
C ILE A 62 15.81 -8.04 -2.15
N PRO A 63 16.37 -8.81 -3.09
CA PRO A 63 17.58 -8.41 -3.80
C PRO A 63 17.35 -7.12 -4.62
N ALA A 64 18.35 -6.24 -4.69
CA ALA A 64 18.24 -4.99 -5.45
C ALA A 64 17.78 -5.19 -6.90
N ARG A 65 18.29 -6.25 -7.56
CA ARG A 65 17.92 -6.64 -8.93
C ARG A 65 16.43 -6.98 -9.10
N ASP A 66 15.78 -7.41 -8.02
CA ASP A 66 14.40 -7.88 -8.06
C ASP A 66 13.38 -6.79 -7.72
N LEU A 67 13.83 -5.59 -7.32
CA LEU A 67 12.94 -4.47 -7.01
C LEU A 67 12.09 -4.05 -8.23
N GLY A 68 12.54 -4.34 -9.45
CA GLY A 68 11.76 -4.15 -10.68
C GLY A 68 10.45 -4.94 -10.70
N ARG A 69 10.36 -6.06 -9.95
CA ARG A 69 9.12 -6.86 -9.80
C ARG A 69 7.99 -6.09 -9.12
N LEU A 70 8.29 -4.98 -8.43
CA LEU A 70 7.29 -4.12 -7.80
C LEU A 70 6.59 -3.18 -8.79
N ARG A 71 7.10 -3.06 -10.02
CA ARG A 71 6.59 -2.12 -11.04
C ARG A 71 5.10 -2.26 -11.37
N PRO A 72 4.52 -3.48 -11.48
CA PRO A 72 3.08 -3.63 -11.70
C PRO A 72 2.21 -3.09 -10.55
N TYR A 73 2.78 -2.97 -9.36
CA TYR A 73 2.06 -2.53 -8.15
C TYR A 73 2.21 -1.01 -7.91
N MET A 74 2.87 -0.30 -8.82
CA MET A 74 3.30 1.08 -8.65
C MET A 74 2.48 2.08 -9.48
N HIS A 75 1.62 2.81 -8.79
CA HIS A 75 0.61 3.69 -9.41
C HIS A 75 0.95 5.18 -9.37
N THR A 76 2.11 5.57 -8.82
CA THR A 76 2.51 6.98 -8.71
C THR A 76 3.70 7.29 -9.61
N ALA A 77 3.72 8.49 -10.22
CA ALA A 77 4.83 8.95 -11.05
C ALA A 77 6.14 9.02 -10.26
N VAL A 78 6.09 9.57 -9.04
CA VAL A 78 7.23 9.61 -8.12
C VAL A 78 7.77 8.22 -7.82
N GLY A 79 6.90 7.23 -7.59
CA GLY A 79 7.33 5.84 -7.41
C GLY A 79 8.17 5.35 -8.59
N ARG A 80 7.69 5.59 -9.82
CA ARG A 80 8.36 5.14 -11.05
C ARG A 80 9.70 5.83 -11.24
N GLU A 81 9.76 7.14 -10.97
CA GLU A 81 11.00 7.91 -11.01
C GLU A 81 12.03 7.38 -9.99
N VAL A 82 11.62 7.18 -8.74
CA VAL A 82 12.49 6.65 -7.68
C VAL A 82 12.98 5.23 -8.01
N LEU A 83 12.12 4.39 -8.60
CA LEU A 83 12.52 3.05 -9.05
C LEU A 83 13.55 3.12 -10.19
N ALA A 84 13.46 4.11 -11.07
CA ALA A 84 14.35 4.29 -12.22
C ALA A 84 15.73 4.87 -11.87
N ARG A 85 15.90 5.51 -10.69
CA ARG A 85 17.21 6.03 -10.23
C ARG A 85 18.26 4.90 -10.23
N SER A 86 19.55 5.21 -10.20
CA SER A 86 20.61 4.22 -9.94
C SER A 86 20.89 4.06 -8.43
N GLY A 87 21.63 3.02 -8.02
CA GLY A 87 22.03 2.83 -6.62
C GLY A 87 20.98 2.17 -5.72
N ALA A 88 20.13 1.29 -6.27
CA ALA A 88 19.25 0.46 -5.45
C ALA A 88 20.06 -0.46 -4.53
N ARG A 89 19.62 -0.59 -3.27
CA ARG A 89 20.13 -1.61 -2.35
C ARG A 89 19.08 -2.68 -2.11
N SER A 90 19.56 -3.86 -1.78
CA SER A 90 18.70 -4.94 -1.32
C SER A 90 17.97 -4.50 -0.04
N VAL A 91 16.70 -4.89 0.06
CA VAL A 91 15.81 -4.48 1.15
C VAL A 91 15.64 -5.63 2.12
N GLU A 92 16.35 -5.55 3.24
CA GLU A 92 16.12 -6.39 4.40
C GLU A 92 14.85 -5.93 5.14
N PHE A 93 13.98 -6.86 5.49
CA PHE A 93 12.79 -6.61 6.29
C PHE A 93 12.64 -7.66 7.39
N ARG A 94 12.01 -7.28 8.51
CA ARG A 94 11.85 -8.19 9.64
C ARG A 94 11.02 -9.41 9.25
N HIS A 95 11.49 -10.59 9.63
CA HIS A 95 10.81 -11.85 9.36
C HIS A 95 9.33 -11.80 9.74
N GLY A 96 8.44 -12.19 8.81
CA GLY A 96 6.99 -12.21 9.03
C GLY A 96 6.30 -10.84 9.11
N ARG A 97 6.98 -9.74 8.74
CA ARG A 97 6.34 -8.41 8.67
C ARG A 97 5.84 -8.03 7.28
N ILE A 98 6.40 -8.63 6.23
CA ILE A 98 5.96 -8.41 4.85
C ILE A 98 5.51 -9.72 4.21
N HIS A 99 4.31 -9.71 3.66
CA HIS A 99 3.68 -10.81 2.93
C HIS A 99 3.24 -10.38 1.53
N ALA A 100 3.16 -11.34 0.60
CA ALA A 100 2.74 -11.12 -0.78
C ALA A 100 1.39 -10.40 -0.89
N TYR A 101 0.41 -10.76 -0.06
CA TYR A 101 -0.93 -10.16 -0.11
C TYR A 101 -0.89 -8.65 0.15
N GLN A 102 0.02 -8.15 1.02
CA GLN A 102 0.13 -6.72 1.29
C GLN A 102 0.55 -5.98 0.02
N ILE A 103 1.46 -6.54 -0.75
CA ILE A 103 1.89 -5.98 -2.04
C ILE A 103 0.75 -6.06 -3.06
N ALA A 104 0.03 -7.19 -3.11
CA ALA A 104 -1.14 -7.40 -3.97
C ALA A 104 -2.32 -6.46 -3.66
N MET A 105 -2.40 -5.86 -2.47
CA MET A 105 -3.40 -4.83 -2.16
C MET A 105 -3.17 -3.50 -2.88
N HIS A 106 -2.07 -3.34 -3.64
CA HIS A 106 -1.74 -2.11 -4.38
C HIS A 106 -1.71 -0.84 -3.52
N ARG A 107 -1.56 -0.94 -2.20
CA ARG A 107 -1.51 0.24 -1.33
C ARG A 107 -0.20 1.00 -1.59
N PRO A 108 -0.26 2.30 -1.98
CA PRO A 108 0.95 3.07 -2.26
C PRO A 108 1.91 3.12 -1.07
N SER A 109 1.40 3.09 0.17
CA SER A 109 2.22 3.11 1.39
C SER A 109 3.25 1.98 1.45
N TYR A 110 2.89 0.76 1.04
CA TYR A 110 3.78 -0.40 1.09
C TYR A 110 4.88 -0.32 0.03
N ILE A 111 4.51 -0.02 -1.22
CA ILE A 111 5.47 0.11 -2.32
C ILE A 111 6.41 1.29 -2.06
N ASN A 112 5.89 2.44 -1.65
CA ASN A 112 6.69 3.62 -1.35
C ASN A 112 7.67 3.36 -0.19
N ALA A 113 7.24 2.62 0.84
CA ALA A 113 8.12 2.26 1.95
C ALA A 113 9.27 1.34 1.51
N LEU A 114 9.02 0.36 0.62
CA LEU A 114 10.09 -0.45 0.00
C LEU A 114 11.06 0.40 -0.84
N LEU A 115 10.54 1.37 -1.59
CA LEU A 115 11.37 2.29 -2.36
C LEU A 115 12.24 3.18 -1.46
N ILE A 116 11.68 3.75 -0.39
CA ILE A 116 12.45 4.51 0.60
C ILE A 116 13.53 3.62 1.22
N GLN A 117 13.21 2.36 1.55
CA GLN A 117 14.20 1.47 2.14
C GLN A 117 15.33 1.12 1.16
N SER A 118 15.01 0.94 -0.13
CA SER A 118 16.04 0.65 -1.14
C SER A 118 16.90 1.88 -1.46
N ARG A 119 16.31 3.06 -1.63
CA ARG A 119 16.99 4.28 -2.15
C ARG A 119 17.38 5.30 -1.08
N GLY A 120 16.67 5.35 0.04
CA GLY A 120 16.83 6.38 1.07
C GLY A 120 18.09 6.23 1.93
N SER A 121 18.68 7.32 2.36
CA SER A 121 19.83 7.30 3.28
C SER A 121 19.38 7.05 4.72
N ARG A 122 20.34 6.68 5.59
CA ARG A 122 20.10 6.72 7.03
C ARG A 122 20.11 8.20 7.45
N PRO A 123 19.06 8.73 8.09
CA PRO A 123 19.10 10.09 8.62
C PRO A 123 20.18 10.20 9.73
N PRO A 124 20.68 11.42 10.03
CA PRO A 124 21.68 11.64 11.09
C PRO A 124 21.27 11.05 12.44
N ALA A 125 19.98 11.11 12.76
CA ALA A 125 19.37 10.41 13.88
C ALA A 125 18.12 9.65 13.38
N PRO A 126 17.84 8.44 13.89
CA PRO A 126 16.60 7.73 13.57
C PRO A 126 15.39 8.54 14.05
N CYS A 127 14.24 8.36 13.39
CA CYS A 127 13.01 9.00 13.86
C CYS A 127 12.58 8.46 15.22
N THR A 128 11.73 9.19 15.94
CA THR A 128 11.23 8.83 17.28
C THR A 128 10.68 7.40 17.37
N ARG A 129 10.00 6.91 16.32
CA ARG A 129 9.47 5.54 16.25
C ARG A 129 10.52 4.48 15.88
N CYS A 130 11.61 4.88 15.23
CA CYS A 130 12.68 3.96 14.84
C CYS A 130 13.84 3.92 15.85
N ARG A 131 13.84 4.82 16.83
CA ARG A 131 14.96 5.04 17.77
C ARG A 131 15.43 3.76 18.43
N ASP A 132 14.49 2.92 18.85
CA ASP A 132 14.80 1.71 19.62
C ASP A 132 15.16 0.52 18.72
N GLY A 133 14.97 0.65 17.40
CA GLY A 133 15.38 -0.36 16.42
C GLY A 133 14.70 -1.73 16.59
N THR A 134 13.63 -1.82 17.38
CA THR A 134 12.86 -3.04 17.65
C THR A 134 11.53 -3.05 16.91
N GLU A 135 10.95 -1.87 16.69
CA GLU A 135 9.67 -1.71 16.03
C GLU A 135 9.79 -1.55 14.51
N GLY A 136 8.64 -1.59 13.83
CA GLY A 136 8.53 -1.40 12.39
C GLY A 136 8.81 -2.64 11.55
N VAL A 137 8.67 -2.46 10.24
CA VAL A 137 8.82 -3.52 9.23
C VAL A 137 10.26 -3.70 8.81
N PHE A 138 11.04 -2.62 8.81
CA PHE A 138 12.44 -2.63 8.43
C PHE A 138 13.34 -2.52 9.66
N PRO A 139 14.48 -3.23 9.70
CA PRO A 139 15.42 -3.17 10.83
C PRO A 139 16.03 -1.78 11.07
N GLY A 140 16.09 -0.92 10.04
CA GLY A 140 16.74 0.39 10.12
C GLY A 140 15.87 1.52 9.60
N CYS A 141 16.05 2.71 10.18
CA CYS A 141 15.42 3.94 9.70
C CYS A 141 16.09 4.40 8.42
N ARG A 142 15.32 4.52 7.34
CA ARG A 142 15.77 5.17 6.10
C ARG A 142 14.78 6.22 5.65
N HIS A 143 15.33 7.28 5.09
CA HIS A 143 14.61 8.47 4.66
C HIS A 143 15.06 8.83 3.23
N LEU A 144 14.11 9.24 2.39
CA LEU A 144 14.38 9.67 1.02
C LEU A 144 13.82 11.10 0.88
N PRO A 145 14.67 12.13 1.06
CA PRO A 145 14.24 13.52 1.01
C PRO A 145 13.52 13.88 -0.29
N GLY A 146 12.49 14.72 -0.19
CA GLY A 146 11.71 15.16 -1.34
C GLY A 146 10.84 14.08 -1.98
N ALA A 147 10.63 12.94 -1.31
CA ALA A 147 9.79 11.85 -1.80
C ALA A 147 8.76 11.38 -0.76
N PHE A 148 7.58 10.97 -1.23
CA PHE A 148 6.54 10.25 -0.48
C PHE A 148 6.07 10.91 0.82
N GLY A 149 6.06 12.25 0.87
CA GLY A 149 5.66 13.04 2.03
C GLY A 149 6.78 13.26 3.04
N GLY A 150 8.03 12.98 2.68
CA GLY A 150 9.22 13.14 3.50
C GLY A 150 9.33 12.15 4.65
N ALA A 151 8.46 11.14 4.75
CA ALA A 151 8.50 10.22 5.87
C ALA A 151 9.59 9.14 5.71
N CYS A 152 10.09 8.59 6.83
CA CYS A 152 10.93 7.41 6.79
C CYS A 152 10.13 6.15 6.37
N ALA A 153 10.81 5.10 5.88
CA ALA A 153 10.19 3.86 5.40
C ALA A 153 9.27 3.21 6.44
N ASN A 154 9.71 3.10 7.69
CA ASN A 154 8.94 2.50 8.79
C ASN A 154 7.70 3.31 9.17
N CYS A 155 7.73 4.64 9.06
CA CYS A 155 6.53 5.47 9.24
C CYS A 155 5.63 5.44 8.00
N LYS A 156 6.21 5.30 6.80
CA LYS A 156 5.46 5.24 5.55
C LYS A 156 4.67 3.94 5.42
N TRP A 157 5.21 2.80 5.85
CA TRP A 157 4.55 1.50 5.74
C TRP A 157 3.12 1.45 6.31
N PRO A 158 2.89 1.81 7.60
CA PRO A 158 1.54 1.90 8.16
C PRO A 158 0.77 3.16 7.72
N ASP A 159 1.34 3.97 6.83
CA ASP A 159 0.85 5.29 6.40
C ASP A 159 0.72 6.32 7.53
N ALA A 160 1.64 6.24 8.50
CA ALA A 160 1.71 7.16 9.65
C ALA A 160 2.85 8.19 9.46
N GLY A 161 3.04 8.65 8.23
CA GLY A 161 4.12 9.56 7.85
C GLY A 161 4.02 10.94 8.47
N SER A 162 2.79 11.41 8.78
CA SER A 162 2.55 12.74 9.35
C SER A 162 3.22 12.97 10.70
N GLY A 163 3.36 11.92 11.52
CA GLY A 163 4.05 11.96 12.81
C GLY A 163 5.51 11.53 12.76
N CYS A 164 6.12 11.45 11.58
CA CYS A 164 7.54 11.08 11.45
C CYS A 164 8.43 12.27 11.83
N SER A 165 9.28 12.12 12.84
CA SER A 165 10.16 13.22 13.30
C SER A 165 11.31 13.56 12.36
N VAL A 166 11.56 12.76 11.32
CA VAL A 166 12.54 13.06 10.26
C VAL A 166 11.86 13.56 8.98
N ARG A 167 10.58 13.92 9.08
CA ARG A 167 9.78 14.36 7.95
C ARG A 167 10.32 15.65 7.36
N ASP A 168 10.70 15.65 6.09
CA ASP A 168 11.01 16.87 5.37
C ASP A 168 9.78 17.50 4.70
N SER A 169 9.90 18.80 4.42
CA SER A 169 8.92 19.58 3.67
C SER A 169 9.28 19.73 2.18
N GLU A 170 10.42 19.19 1.73
CA GLU A 170 10.87 19.30 0.33
C GLU A 170 9.90 18.60 -0.63
N TRP A 171 9.12 17.63 -0.12
CA TRP A 171 8.02 16.99 -0.87
C TRP A 171 6.99 17.98 -1.44
N GLY A 172 6.74 19.12 -0.78
CA GLY A 172 5.74 20.09 -1.22
C GLY A 172 6.11 20.84 -2.50
N ALA A 173 7.40 20.92 -2.85
CA ALA A 173 7.85 21.66 -4.04
C ALA A 173 7.65 20.87 -5.36
N VAL A 174 7.42 19.55 -5.28
CA VAL A 174 7.27 18.67 -6.45
C VAL A 174 5.79 18.43 -6.80
N GLN A 175 4.85 19.04 -6.06
CA GLN A 175 3.42 18.83 -6.27
C GLN A 175 2.81 19.68 -7.42
N GLU A 176 3.58 20.56 -8.05
CA GLU A 176 3.06 21.55 -9.01
C GLU A 176 3.33 21.17 -10.49
N SER A 177 3.27 19.88 -10.81
CA SER A 177 3.21 19.42 -12.20
C SER A 177 2.02 18.49 -12.48
N GLN A 178 1.01 18.47 -11.58
CA GLN A 178 -0.31 18.01 -11.98
C GLN A 178 -0.92 19.11 -12.86
N LEU A 179 -1.06 18.81 -14.15
CA LEU A 179 -1.80 19.63 -15.10
C LEU A 179 -3.15 20.04 -14.47
N PRO A 180 -3.58 21.31 -14.62
CA PRO A 180 -4.80 21.79 -14.00
C PRO A 180 -5.99 20.98 -14.55
N MET A 181 -6.65 20.23 -13.68
CA MET A 181 -7.98 19.73 -14.00
C MET A 181 -8.89 20.94 -14.24
N PRO A 182 -9.73 20.95 -15.30
CA PRO A 182 -10.64 22.05 -15.55
C PRO A 182 -11.61 22.18 -14.37
N ILE A 183 -11.67 23.37 -13.81
CA ILE A 183 -12.59 23.74 -12.74
C ILE A 183 -13.99 23.83 -13.36
N ILE A 184 -14.82 22.81 -13.15
CA ILE A 184 -16.26 22.90 -13.34
C ILE A 184 -16.89 22.90 -11.95
N GLY A 185 -17.61 23.98 -11.61
CA GLY A 185 -18.57 24.02 -10.51
C GLY A 185 -17.99 24.34 -9.13
N ARG A 186 -18.09 25.61 -8.73
CA ARG A 186 -17.97 26.08 -7.34
C ARG A 186 -19.10 25.50 -6.48
N GLU A 187 -18.75 24.83 -5.39
CA GLU A 187 -19.26 25.15 -4.06
C GLU A 187 -18.09 25.09 -3.06
N LEU A 188 -17.96 26.13 -2.24
CA LEU A 188 -16.91 26.23 -1.22
C LEU A 188 -17.14 25.17 -0.14
N PRO A 189 -16.12 24.37 0.25
CA PRO A 189 -16.28 23.48 1.39
C PRO A 189 -16.33 24.29 2.68
N ALA A 190 -17.24 23.92 3.58
CA ALA A 190 -17.35 24.51 4.90
C ALA A 190 -16.02 24.42 5.69
N PRO A 191 -15.72 25.39 6.56
CA PRO A 191 -14.50 25.37 7.38
C PRO A 191 -14.48 24.11 8.26
N GLY A 192 -13.50 23.22 8.04
CA GLY A 192 -13.31 22.01 8.85
C GLY A 192 -13.34 20.68 8.10
N ALA A 193 -13.58 20.66 6.78
CA ALA A 193 -13.51 19.42 6.01
C ALA A 193 -12.04 18.96 5.81
N SER A 194 -11.71 17.81 6.41
CA SER A 194 -10.41 17.14 6.27
C SER A 194 -10.18 16.66 4.83
N ARG A 195 -9.10 17.13 4.21
CA ARG A 195 -8.64 16.74 2.85
C ARG A 195 -7.99 15.35 2.80
N THR A 196 -8.69 14.30 3.23
CA THR A 196 -8.15 12.93 3.17
C THR A 196 -9.14 11.92 2.59
N ASN A 197 -8.76 11.41 1.42
CA ASN A 197 -9.32 10.32 0.62
C ASN A 197 -10.63 10.57 -0.13
N PRO A 198 -10.65 10.46 -1.47
CA PRO A 198 -11.88 10.08 -2.14
C PRO A 198 -12.18 8.62 -1.74
N ILE A 199 -13.25 8.43 -0.98
CA ILE A 199 -13.94 7.15 -0.94
C ILE A 199 -14.53 6.99 -2.34
N ILE A 200 -13.92 6.16 -3.18
CA ILE A 200 -14.60 5.67 -4.38
C ILE A 200 -15.70 4.73 -3.86
N LEU A 201 -16.90 5.27 -3.69
CA LEU A 201 -18.10 4.46 -3.64
C LEU A 201 -18.27 3.86 -5.04
N GLY A 202 -18.22 2.53 -5.11
CA GLY A 202 -18.42 1.79 -6.34
C GLY A 202 -19.75 2.18 -6.96
N TRP A 203 -19.68 2.65 -8.20
CA TRP A 203 -20.83 2.78 -9.07
C TRP A 203 -21.33 1.37 -9.32
N ARG A 204 -22.53 1.08 -8.81
CA ARG A 204 -23.32 -0.09 -9.22
C ARG A 204 -24.06 0.34 -10.47
N GLU A 205 -23.49 0.03 -11.62
CA GLU A 205 -24.20 0.08 -12.90
C GLU A 205 -25.14 -1.14 -12.98
N GLY A 206 -26.39 -0.91 -13.34
CA GLY A 206 -27.33 -1.95 -13.73
C GLY A 206 -28.79 -1.62 -13.37
N GLU A 207 -29.64 -1.69 -14.39
CA GLU A 207 -31.12 -1.54 -14.46
C GLU A 207 -31.56 -0.15 -14.97
N GLY A 208 -32.24 0.04 -16.09
CA GLY A 208 -32.72 -0.82 -17.19
C GLY A 208 -33.05 0.11 -18.38
N GLU A 209 -32.81 -0.36 -19.61
CA GLU A 209 -33.87 -0.61 -20.61
C GLU A 209 -34.87 0.55 -20.78
N GLU A 210 -34.75 1.29 -21.89
CA GLU A 210 -35.87 1.52 -22.81
C GLU A 210 -35.32 1.94 -24.18
N GLU A 211 -35.83 1.24 -25.18
CA GLU A 211 -35.56 1.29 -26.62
C GLU A 211 -36.01 2.62 -27.21
N GLU A 212 -35.36 3.07 -28.28
CA GLU A 212 -36.08 3.62 -29.44
C GLU A 212 -35.19 3.47 -30.69
N GLU A 213 -35.75 2.70 -31.63
CA GLU A 213 -35.26 2.41 -32.97
C GLU A 213 -35.23 3.68 -33.83
N GLU A 214 -34.25 3.80 -34.73
CA GLU A 214 -34.48 4.36 -36.06
C GLU A 214 -33.43 3.79 -37.04
N GLU A 215 -33.91 2.97 -37.97
CA GLU A 215 -33.22 2.47 -39.15
C GLU A 215 -32.84 3.63 -40.08
N GLU A 216 -31.59 3.70 -40.54
CA GLU A 216 -31.30 4.18 -41.90
C GLU A 216 -30.18 3.32 -42.52
N ASP A 217 -30.56 2.60 -43.57
CA ASP A 217 -29.69 1.84 -44.45
C ASP A 217 -28.67 2.76 -45.15
N GLU A 218 -27.37 2.56 -44.92
CA GLU A 218 -26.33 3.10 -45.81
C GLU A 218 -25.48 1.99 -46.44
N VAL A 219 -25.63 1.90 -47.75
CA VAL A 219 -25.10 0.90 -48.67
C VAL A 219 -23.58 0.89 -48.66
N VAL A 220 -22.98 -0.25 -48.29
CA VAL A 220 -21.52 -0.45 -48.37
C VAL A 220 -21.12 -0.65 -49.85
N PRO A 221 -20.23 0.18 -50.44
CA PRO A 221 -19.68 -0.14 -51.75
C PRO A 221 -18.68 -1.30 -51.62
N VAL A 222 -19.00 -2.38 -52.33
CA VAL A 222 -18.13 -3.54 -52.58
C VAL A 222 -16.89 -3.07 -53.35
N ILE A 223 -15.73 -3.07 -52.68
CA ILE A 223 -14.44 -2.94 -53.36
C ILE A 223 -14.11 -4.31 -53.94
N THR A 224 -14.26 -4.43 -55.25
CA THR A 224 -13.72 -5.56 -56.01
C THR A 224 -12.21 -5.38 -56.10
N ILE A 225 -11.47 -6.37 -55.61
CA ILE A 225 -10.02 -6.47 -55.83
C ILE A 225 -9.88 -6.94 -57.28
N VAL A 226 -9.27 -6.11 -58.11
CA VAL A 226 -8.84 -6.49 -59.46
C VAL A 226 -7.51 -7.22 -59.27
N ASP A 227 -7.51 -8.52 -59.58
CA ASP A 227 -6.29 -9.31 -59.70
C ASP A 227 -5.55 -8.88 -60.98
N ASP A 228 -4.58 -7.97 -60.85
CA ASP A 228 -3.63 -7.63 -61.92
C ASP A 228 -2.37 -8.51 -61.82
N ASP A 229 -2.31 -9.45 -62.76
CA ASP A 229 -1.18 -10.10 -63.47
C ASP A 229 0.06 -10.68 -62.74
N PRO A 230 0.54 -11.87 -63.18
CA PRO A 230 1.77 -12.47 -62.69
C PRO A 230 3.04 -11.76 -63.21
N ILE A 231 3.98 -11.53 -62.30
CA ILE A 231 5.35 -11.10 -62.59
C ILE A 231 6.05 -12.16 -63.44
N VAL A 232 6.37 -11.83 -64.69
CA VAL A 232 7.30 -12.59 -65.54
C VAL A 232 8.73 -12.29 -65.08
N ILE A 233 9.42 -13.29 -64.55
CA ILE A 233 10.87 -13.26 -64.35
C ILE A 233 11.49 -13.91 -65.58
N ASN A 234 12.22 -13.14 -66.38
CA ASN A 234 13.14 -13.67 -67.38
C ASN A 234 14.57 -13.63 -66.79
N ASP A 235 15.29 -14.73 -66.98
CA ASP A 235 16.70 -14.95 -66.60
C ASP A 235 17.67 -13.91 -67.17
#